data_AF-A0A538HJS4-F1
#
_entry.id   AF-A0A538HJS4-F1
#
_cell.length_a   1.000
_cell.length_b   1.000
_cell.length_c   1.000
_cell.angle_alpha   90.00
_cell.angle_beta   90.00
_cell.angle_gamma   90.00
#
_symmetry.space_group_name_H-M   'P 1'
#
loop_
_entity.id
_entity.type
_entity.pdbx_description
1 polymer ?
#
loop_
_entity_poly.entity_id
_entity_poly.type
_entity_poly.pdbx_seq_one_letter_code
_entity_poly.pdbx_strand_id
1 'polypeptide(L)'
;MAEPWAFAGESASLLGAQGGMVTLVEESSFCISGRSGDIVPGGPQGLFFRDSRILSRFELRLNGHQPEPLAASPVEPFSASFVGRSRTRPGRSESTLMVLRHRYIG
;
A
#
# COMPACT_ATOMS: atom_id res chain seq x y z
N MET A 1 9.20 7.73 38.86
CA MET A 1 9.84 7.05 37.73
C MET A 1 8.68 6.59 36.85
N ALA A 2 8.49 7.20 35.67
CA ALA A 2 7.33 6.90 34.83
C ALA A 2 7.50 5.53 34.17
N GLU A 3 6.52 4.66 34.35
CA GLU A 3 6.45 3.36 33.68
C GLU A 3 6.55 3.56 32.16
N PRO A 4 7.46 2.87 31.46
CA PRO A 4 7.58 2.97 30.01
C PRO A 4 6.29 2.45 29.38
N TRP A 5 5.70 3.24 28.47
CA TRP A 5 4.52 2.84 27.70
C TRP A 5 4.92 1.81 26.64
N ALA A 6 5.23 0.59 27.08
CA ALA A 6 5.46 -0.54 26.21
C ALA A 6 4.10 -0.99 25.65
N PHE A 7 3.92 -0.89 24.34
CA PHE A 7 2.82 -1.55 23.66
C PHE A 7 2.98 -3.07 23.85
N ALA A 8 2.12 -3.66 24.68
CA ALA A 8 2.14 -5.10 25.00
C ALA A 8 1.35 -5.96 24.00
N GLY A 9 0.85 -5.37 22.93
CA GLY A 9 0.17 -6.10 21.86
C GLY A 9 1.16 -6.69 20.84
N GLU A 10 0.74 -7.73 20.14
CA GLU A 10 1.48 -8.22 18.98
C GLU A 10 1.44 -7.18 17.86
N SER A 11 2.59 -6.86 17.27
CA SER A 11 2.66 -5.99 16.10
C SER A 11 1.91 -6.63 14.93
N ALA A 12 1.13 -5.83 14.19
CA ALA A 12 0.42 -6.31 13.02
C ALA A 12 1.42 -6.95 12.03
N SER A 13 1.21 -8.24 11.71
CA SER A 13 2.07 -8.94 10.77
C SER A 13 2.03 -8.29 9.39
N LEU A 14 3.18 -7.80 8.94
CA LEU A 14 3.36 -7.25 7.59
C LEU A 14 3.36 -8.34 6.50
N LEU A 15 3.40 -9.61 6.90
CA LEU A 15 3.41 -10.77 6.00
C LEU A 15 1.99 -11.21 5.58
N GLY A 16 0.94 -10.72 6.26
CA GLY A 16 -0.45 -11.13 6.02
C GLY A 16 -1.14 -10.45 4.83
N ALA A 17 -0.57 -9.38 4.28
CA ALA A 17 -1.06 -8.77 3.04
C ALA A 17 -0.56 -9.61 1.87
N GLN A 18 -1.45 -10.40 1.25
CA GLN A 18 -1.16 -11.26 0.10
C GLN A 18 -0.32 -10.51 -0.94
N GLY A 19 0.99 -10.77 -0.94
CA GLY A 19 1.96 -10.13 -1.83
C GLY A 19 3.12 -9.40 -1.12
N GLY A 20 2.97 -8.94 0.12
CA GLY A 20 3.95 -8.10 0.82
C GLY A 20 3.58 -6.61 0.83
N MET A 21 4.30 -5.85 1.65
CA MET A 21 4.04 -4.43 1.91
C MET A 21 5.12 -3.56 1.27
N VAL A 22 4.76 -2.33 0.87
CA VAL A 22 5.68 -1.31 0.40
C VAL A 22 5.64 -0.15 1.37
N THR A 23 6.81 0.16 1.93
CA THR A 23 7.01 1.30 2.83
C THR A 23 7.85 2.36 2.12
N LEU A 24 7.35 3.59 2.11
CA LEU A 24 8.08 4.77 1.68
C LEU A 24 8.31 5.68 2.89
N VAL A 25 9.46 6.36 2.94
CA VAL A 25 9.85 7.25 4.03
C VAL A 25 10.48 8.52 3.45
N GLU A 26 9.99 9.67 3.92
CA GLU A 26 10.57 10.99 3.69
C GLU A 26 10.50 11.80 4.99
N GLU A 27 11.64 12.01 5.64
CA GLU A 27 11.74 12.73 6.92
C GLU A 27 10.73 12.26 7.99
N SER A 28 9.77 13.13 8.35
CA SER A 28 8.71 12.86 9.34
C SER A 28 7.47 12.21 8.72
N SER A 29 7.50 11.92 7.43
CA SER A 29 6.43 11.29 6.66
C SER A 29 6.79 9.85 6.32
N PHE A 30 5.86 8.93 6.46
CA PHE A 30 6.02 7.59 5.91
C PHE A 30 4.68 7.04 5.43
N CYS A 31 4.73 6.17 4.43
CA CYS A 31 3.56 5.57 3.82
C CYS A 31 3.72 4.06 3.75
N ILE A 32 2.72 3.35 4.27
CA ILE A 32 2.65 1.89 4.26
C ILE A 32 1.49 1.50 3.37
N SER A 33 1.75 0.73 2.31
CA SER A 33 0.74 0.29 1.35
C SER A 33 0.97 -1.15 0.91
N GLY A 34 -0.02 -1.79 0.30
CA GLY A 34 0.17 -3.08 -0.36
C GLY A 34 0.94 -2.94 -1.69
N ARG A 35 1.33 -4.07 -2.29
CA ARG A 35 2.03 -4.10 -3.60
C ARG A 35 1.24 -3.57 -4.79
N SER A 36 -0.07 -3.39 -4.69
CA SER A 36 -0.84 -2.66 -5.72
C SER A 36 -0.68 -1.14 -5.60
N GLY A 37 -0.06 -0.67 -4.52
CA GLY A 37 -0.08 0.71 -4.07
C GLY A 37 -1.34 1.07 -3.28
N ASP A 38 -2.28 0.14 -3.07
CA ASP A 38 -3.49 0.44 -2.28
C ASP A 38 -3.20 0.50 -0.78
N ILE A 39 -3.97 1.34 -0.12
CA ILE A 39 -4.06 1.45 1.34
C ILE A 39 -5.47 1.00 1.71
N VAL A 40 -5.59 -0.12 2.39
CA VAL A 40 -6.86 -0.66 2.90
C VAL A 40 -6.94 -0.51 4.42
N PRO A 41 -8.13 -0.18 4.97
CA PRO A 41 -8.31 -0.07 6.41
C PRO A 41 -8.23 -1.44 7.09
N GLY A 42 -8.08 -1.44 8.43
CA GLY A 42 -8.03 -2.66 9.25
C GLY A 42 -6.61 -3.20 9.51
N GLY A 43 -5.58 -2.52 9.00
CA GLY A 43 -4.18 -2.89 9.22
C GLY A 43 -3.25 -1.69 9.43
N PRO A 44 -1.93 -1.91 9.32
CA PRO A 44 -0.91 -0.87 9.50
C PRO A 44 -0.80 0.09 8.30
N GLN A 45 -1.52 -0.17 7.21
CA GLN A 45 -1.48 0.66 6.01
C GLN A 45 -2.00 2.07 6.30
N GLY A 46 -1.35 3.06 5.68
CA GLY A 46 -1.68 4.47 5.82
C GLY A 46 -0.57 5.39 5.38
N LEU A 47 -0.90 6.67 5.26
CA LEU A 47 0.09 7.76 5.22
C LEU A 47 0.14 8.39 6.61
N PHE A 48 1.35 8.60 7.10
CA PHE A 48 1.63 9.11 8.42
C PHE A 48 2.52 10.35 8.32
N PHE A 49 2.26 11.32 9.18
CA PHE A 49 3.13 12.48 9.38
C PHE A 49 3.27 12.71 10.88
N ARG A 50 4.51 12.76 11.40
CA ARG A 50 4.79 12.94 12.83
C ARG A 50 3.97 11.97 13.70
N ASP A 51 4.07 10.69 13.38
CA ASP A 51 3.37 9.56 14.04
C ASP A 51 1.84 9.61 14.04
N SER A 52 1.25 10.54 13.27
CA SER A 52 -0.20 10.65 13.10
C SER A 52 -0.62 10.07 11.75
N ARG A 53 -1.51 9.08 11.75
CA ARG A 53 -2.11 8.54 10.51
C ARG A 53 -3.07 9.57 9.91
N ILE A 54 -2.66 10.22 8.83
CA ILE A 54 -3.46 11.24 8.14
C ILE A 54 -4.34 10.63 7.02
N LEU A 55 -4.00 9.45 6.53
CA LEU A 55 -4.80 8.71 5.56
C LEU A 55 -4.84 7.22 5.92
N SER A 56 -6.03 6.63 5.92
CA SER A 56 -6.27 5.22 6.28
C SER A 56 -6.86 4.37 5.14
N ARG A 57 -7.23 4.98 4.02
CA ARG A 57 -7.76 4.31 2.83
C ARG A 57 -7.38 5.09 1.56
N PHE A 58 -6.80 4.40 0.59
CA PHE A 58 -6.52 4.91 -0.75
C PHE A 58 -6.49 3.73 -1.73
N GLU A 59 -7.57 3.53 -2.46
CA GLU A 59 -7.77 2.33 -3.27
C GLU A 59 -8.11 2.70 -4.71
N LEU A 60 -7.46 2.05 -5.68
CA LEU A 60 -7.85 2.15 -7.09
C LEU A 60 -8.79 1.00 -7.44
N ARG A 61 -9.95 1.33 -8.02
CA ARG A 61 -10.92 0.35 -8.52
C ARG A 61 -11.18 0.61 -10.00
N LEU A 62 -11.04 -0.43 -10.84
CA LEU A 62 -11.46 -0.44 -12.23
C LEU A 62 -12.79 -1.20 -12.32
N ASN A 63 -13.87 -0.50 -12.66
CA ASN A 63 -15.22 -1.06 -12.68
C ASN A 63 -15.59 -1.79 -11.36
N GLY A 64 -15.26 -1.17 -10.22
CA GLY A 64 -15.50 -1.75 -8.89
C GLY A 64 -14.50 -2.84 -8.46
N HIS A 65 -13.62 -3.32 -9.34
CA HIS A 65 -12.64 -4.36 -9.01
C HIS A 65 -11.24 -3.78 -8.80
N GLN A 66 -10.52 -4.34 -7.83
CA GLN A 66 -9.11 -4.01 -7.62
C GLN A 66 -8.27 -4.58 -8.78
N PRO A 67 -7.34 -3.81 -9.36
CA PRO A 67 -6.35 -4.35 -10.27
C PRO A 67 -5.51 -5.44 -9.60
N GLU A 68 -5.17 -6.49 -10.34
CA GLU A 68 -4.25 -7.52 -9.86
C GLU A 68 -2.82 -6.94 -9.88
N PRO A 69 -2.10 -6.92 -8.73
CA PRO A 69 -0.74 -6.43 -8.67
C PRO A 69 0.22 -7.40 -9.38
N LEU A 70 1.07 -6.87 -10.25
CA LEU A 70 2.09 -7.62 -10.98
C LEU A 70 3.49 -7.33 -10.42
N ALA A 71 3.83 -6.06 -10.23
CA ALA A 71 5.12 -5.63 -9.71
C ALA A 71 4.98 -4.39 -8.83
N ALA A 72 5.89 -4.26 -7.87
CA ALA A 72 6.04 -3.06 -7.07
C ALA A 72 7.54 -2.81 -6.90
N SER A 73 7.98 -1.64 -7.32
CA SER A 73 9.38 -1.26 -7.35
C SER A 73 9.55 0.06 -6.62
N PRO A 74 10.15 0.05 -5.41
CA PRO A 74 10.71 1.26 -4.83
C PRO A 74 11.70 1.87 -5.83
N VAL A 75 11.57 3.17 -6.09
CA VAL A 75 12.47 3.92 -6.98
C VAL A 75 13.46 4.71 -6.12
N GLU A 76 12.95 5.38 -5.09
CA GLU A 76 13.71 6.08 -4.05
C GLU A 76 13.08 5.76 -2.68
N PRO A 77 13.72 6.12 -1.54
CA PRO A 77 13.11 5.90 -0.23
C PRO A 77 11.69 6.48 -0.09
N PHE A 78 11.41 7.59 -0.77
CA PHE A 78 10.15 8.32 -0.74
C PHE A 78 9.26 8.10 -1.98
N SER A 79 9.67 7.24 -2.93
CA SER A 79 8.93 7.02 -4.17
C SER A 79 8.88 5.55 -4.63
N ALA A 80 7.77 5.15 -5.26
CA ALA A 80 7.61 3.81 -5.82
C ALA A 80 6.74 3.79 -7.08
N SER A 81 6.98 2.80 -7.93
CA SER A 81 6.14 2.45 -9.07
C SER A 81 5.42 1.13 -8.82
N PHE A 82 4.13 1.08 -9.13
CA PHE A 82 3.29 -0.11 -9.02
C PHE A 82 2.70 -0.45 -10.38
N VAL A 83 2.81 -1.72 -10.75
CA VAL A 83 2.28 -2.26 -12.00
C VAL A 83 1.17 -3.24 -11.67
N GLY A 84 0.03 -3.09 -12.31
CA GLY A 84 -1.09 -4.02 -12.20
C GLY A 84 -1.79 -4.24 -13.53
N ARG A 85 -2.73 -5.18 -13.54
CA ARG A 85 -3.64 -5.40 -14.68
C ARG A 85 -5.09 -5.42 -14.23
N SER A 86 -5.99 -5.00 -15.10
CA SER A 86 -7.42 -5.15 -14.86
C SER A 86 -7.80 -6.63 -14.78
N ARG A 87 -8.84 -6.98 -14.03
CA ARG A 87 -9.45 -8.31 -14.17
C ARG A 87 -9.85 -8.58 -15.62
N THR A 88 -9.74 -9.85 -16.02
CA THR A 88 -10.31 -10.32 -17.28
C THR A 88 -11.82 -10.11 -17.26
N ARG A 89 -12.38 -9.67 -18.38
CA ARG A 89 -13.84 -9.58 -18.52
C ARG A 89 -14.41 -10.99 -18.67
N PRO A 90 -15.65 -11.25 -18.21
CA PRO A 90 -16.32 -12.52 -18.46
C PRO A 90 -16.25 -12.88 -19.96
N GLY A 91 -15.83 -14.10 -20.28
CA GLY A 91 -15.68 -14.57 -21.66
C GLY A 91 -14.37 -14.18 -22.37
N ARG A 92 -13.39 -13.57 -21.66
CA ARG A 92 -12.04 -13.33 -22.19
C ARG A 92 -10.97 -13.97 -21.31
N SER A 93 -9.93 -14.51 -21.94
CA SER A 93 -8.74 -15.05 -21.25
C SER A 93 -7.74 -13.96 -20.88
N GLU A 94 -7.70 -12.86 -21.64
CA GLU A 94 -6.67 -11.82 -21.50
C GLU A 94 -7.20 -10.54 -20.85
N SER A 95 -6.32 -9.93 -20.05
CA SER A 95 -6.55 -8.59 -19.50
C SER A 95 -6.33 -7.55 -20.58
N THR A 96 -7.23 -6.58 -20.70
CA THR A 96 -7.14 -5.56 -21.77
C THR A 96 -6.50 -4.26 -21.33
N LEU A 97 -6.23 -4.09 -20.03
CA LEU A 97 -5.69 -2.86 -19.46
C LEU A 97 -4.54 -3.18 -18.50
N MET A 98 -3.44 -2.47 -18.69
CA MET A 98 -2.34 -2.38 -17.73
C MET A 98 -2.47 -1.06 -16.96
N VAL A 99 -2.13 -1.10 -15.68
CA VAL A 99 -2.17 0.04 -14.77
C VAL A 99 -0.75 0.31 -14.29
N LEU A 100 -0.29 1.53 -14.50
CA LEU A 100 0.96 2.03 -13.93
C LEU A 100 0.63 3.13 -12.92
N ARG A 101 1.13 3.01 -11.70
CA ARG A 101 0.96 4.02 -10.64
C ARG A 101 2.33 4.44 -10.15
N HIS A 102 2.54 5.74 -10.02
CA HIS A 102 3.70 6.30 -9.36
C HIS A 102 3.24 6.96 -8.07
N ARG A 103 3.94 6.69 -6.98
CA ARG A 103 3.75 7.35 -5.70
C ARG A 103 5.02 8.07 -5.33
N TYR A 104 4.83 9.29 -4.85
CA TYR A 104 5.81 10.11 -4.17
C TYR A 104 5.19 10.56 -2.84
N ILE A 105 5.99 10.63 -1.77
CA ILE A 105 5.59 11.23 -0.50
C ILE A 105 6.60 12.33 -0.14
N GLY A 106 6.11 13.51 0.19
CA GLY A 106 6.91 14.74 0.37
C GLY A 106 6.06 15.97 0.10
#